data_AF-A0A1G3UCH9-F1
#
_entry.id   AF-A0A1G3UCH9-F1
#
_cell.length_a   1.000
_cell.length_b   1.000
_cell.length_c   1.000
_cell.angle_alpha   90.00
_cell.angle_beta   90.00
_cell.angle_gamma   90.00
#
_symmetry.space_group_name_H-M   'P 1'
#
loop_
_entity.id
_entity.type
_entity.pdbx_description
1 polymer ?
#
loop_
_entity_poly.entity_id
_entity_poly.type
_entity_poly.pdbx_seq_one_letter_code
_entity_poly.pdbx_strand_id
1 'polypeptide(L)'
;MHLIAVSTITILIVISFFHFYWVFGGKVGLDKSLPTTPDGKRLLNPAKPLTFLVGIVILSFAFVAYKLYYDYSNDLYSYLGWFIGIVFLLRSIGEFNTVGFFKRIKNTSFAKYDTLFYSPLCLYLALAYAFLASNI
;
A
#
# COMPACT_ATOMS: atom_id res chain seq x y z
N MET A 1 3.99 -13.93 15.29
CA MET A 1 4.94 -12.89 14.83
C MET A 1 5.56 -13.21 13.47
N HIS A 2 6.28 -14.33 13.31
CA HIS A 2 6.95 -14.71 12.05
C HIS A 2 6.04 -14.68 10.81
N LEU A 3 4.86 -15.31 10.87
CA LEU A 3 3.94 -15.34 9.73
C LEU A 3 3.55 -13.93 9.27
N ILE A 4 3.20 -13.04 10.21
CA ILE A 4 2.77 -11.65 9.93
C ILE A 4 3.91 -10.85 9.29
N ALA A 5 5.14 -10.98 9.80
CA ALA A 5 6.29 -10.29 9.24
C ALA A 5 6.56 -10.75 7.81
N VAL A 6 6.66 -12.07 7.58
CA VAL A 6 6.95 -12.63 6.25
C VAL A 6 5.88 -12.27 5.24
N SER A 7 4.59 -12.37 5.59
CA SER A 7 3.51 -12.00 4.67
C SER A 7 3.53 -10.50 4.36
N THR A 8 3.74 -9.64 5.36
CA THR A 8 3.84 -8.18 5.19
C THR A 8 4.99 -7.81 4.24
N ILE A 9 6.19 -8.34 4.49
CA ILE A 9 7.38 -8.11 3.66
C ILE A 9 7.13 -8.59 2.23
N THR A 10 6.61 -9.81 2.07
CA THR A 10 6.34 -10.39 0.75
C THR A 10 5.35 -9.56 -0.05
N ILE A 11 4.23 -9.15 0.58
CA ILE A 11 3.21 -8.32 -0.04
C ILE A 11 3.82 -7.00 -0.54
N LEU A 12 4.58 -6.30 0.32
CA LEU A 12 5.17 -5.01 -0.03
C LEU A 12 6.21 -5.14 -1.16
N ILE A 13 7.03 -6.19 -1.15
CA ILE A 13 7.98 -6.47 -2.24
C ILE A 13 7.22 -6.70 -3.56
N VAL A 14 6.16 -7.51 -3.56
CA VAL A 14 5.35 -7.76 -4.75
C VAL A 14 4.73 -6.45 -5.28
N ILE A 15 4.15 -5.62 -4.40
CA ILE A 15 3.58 -4.33 -4.79
C ILE A 15 4.65 -3.39 -5.35
N SER A 16 5.84 -3.33 -4.73
CA SER A 16 6.97 -2.53 -5.21
C SER A 16 7.39 -2.96 -6.63
N PHE A 17 7.49 -4.27 -6.88
CA PHE A 17 7.80 -4.78 -8.22
C PHE A 17 6.72 -4.46 -9.26
N PHE A 18 5.44 -4.45 -8.89
CA PHE A 18 4.39 -3.96 -9.81
C PHE A 18 4.63 -2.50 -10.23
N HIS A 19 5.09 -1.64 -9.31
CA HIS A 19 5.42 -0.25 -9.65
C HIS A 19 6.59 -0.16 -10.61
N PHE A 20 7.69 -0.90 -10.37
CA PHE A 20 8.81 -0.94 -11.31
C PHE A 20 8.40 -1.52 -12.66
N TYR A 21 7.59 -2.58 -12.67
CA TYR A 21 7.03 -3.16 -13.90
C TYR A 21 6.26 -2.11 -14.72
N TRP A 22 5.41 -1.29 -14.09
CA TRP A 22 4.70 -0.21 -14.78
C TRP A 22 5.63 0.90 -15.29
N VAL A 23 6.72 1.22 -14.58
CA VAL A 23 7.75 2.18 -15.06
C VAL A 23 8.37 1.71 -16.38
N PHE A 24 8.64 0.41 -16.49
CA PHE A 24 9.19 -0.21 -17.71
C PHE A 24 8.14 -0.49 -18.80
N GLY A 25 6.92 0.05 -18.67
CA GLY A 25 5.87 -0.05 -19.70
C GLY A 25 4.93 -1.23 -19.55
N GLY A 26 5.00 -1.95 -18.43
CA GLY A 26 4.03 -2.96 -18.06
C GLY A 26 2.60 -2.41 -17.99
N LYS A 27 1.62 -3.22 -18.43
CA LYS A 27 0.20 -2.80 -18.50
C LYS A 27 -0.73 -3.63 -17.63
N VAL A 28 -0.29 -4.80 -17.17
CA VAL A 28 -1.11 -5.70 -16.34
C VAL A 28 -1.57 -4.98 -15.08
N GLY A 29 -2.89 -4.93 -14.87
CA GLY A 29 -3.52 -4.34 -13.70
C GLY A 29 -3.43 -2.81 -13.59
N LEU A 30 -2.78 -2.12 -14.52
CA LEU A 30 -2.57 -0.67 -14.47
C LEU A 30 -3.89 0.11 -14.62
N ASP A 31 -4.80 -0.39 -15.45
CA ASP A 31 -6.15 0.15 -15.63
C ASP A 31 -7.02 0.01 -14.37
N LYS A 32 -6.70 -0.97 -13.51
CA LYS A 32 -7.39 -1.26 -12.25
C LYS A 32 -6.70 -0.66 -11.04
N SER A 33 -5.50 -0.09 -11.18
CA SER A 33 -4.75 0.53 -10.08
C SER A 33 -4.87 2.05 -10.03
N LEU A 34 -5.47 2.67 -11.05
CA LEU A 34 -5.68 4.11 -11.13
C LEU A 34 -7.17 4.46 -10.93
N PRO A 35 -7.49 5.42 -10.03
CA PRO A 35 -8.85 5.92 -9.88
C PRO A 35 -9.40 6.49 -11.20
N THR A 36 -10.65 6.16 -11.47
CA THR A 36 -11.39 6.58 -12.67
C THR A 36 -12.73 7.17 -12.27
N THR A 37 -13.24 8.10 -13.08
CA THR A 37 -14.60 8.61 -12.99
C THR A 37 -15.61 7.59 -13.53
N PRO A 38 -16.93 7.75 -13.26
CA PRO A 38 -17.96 6.86 -13.81
C PRO A 38 -17.98 6.77 -15.34
N ASP A 39 -17.59 7.85 -16.03
CA ASP A 39 -17.41 7.93 -17.49
C ASP A 39 -16.09 7.29 -17.98
N GLY A 40 -15.27 6.72 -17.09
CA GLY A 40 -14.06 5.98 -17.42
C GLY A 40 -12.81 6.84 -17.58
N LYS A 41 -12.88 8.15 -17.35
CA LYS A 41 -11.72 9.05 -17.40
C LYS A 41 -10.81 8.80 -16.20
N ARG A 42 -9.50 8.66 -16.44
CA ARG A 42 -8.50 8.55 -15.37
C ARG A 42 -8.39 9.85 -14.61
N LEU A 43 -8.43 9.77 -13.28
CA LEU A 43 -8.21 10.90 -12.39
C LEU A 43 -6.72 11.20 -12.18
N LEU A 44 -5.87 10.19 -12.34
CA LEU A 44 -4.43 10.30 -12.19
C LEU A 44 -3.72 9.76 -13.43
N ASN A 45 -2.67 10.45 -13.84
CA ASN A 45 -1.75 10.00 -14.88
C ASN A 45 -0.30 10.22 -14.40
N PRO A 46 0.19 9.38 -13.47
CA PRO A 46 1.49 9.59 -12.85
C PRO A 46 2.62 9.47 -13.87
N ALA A 47 3.58 10.40 -13.79
CA ALA A 47 4.80 10.30 -14.59
C ALA A 47 5.67 9.14 -14.11
N LYS A 48 6.43 8.52 -15.02
CA LYS A 48 7.32 7.38 -14.71
C LYS A 48 8.24 7.61 -13.51
N PRO A 49 8.91 8.77 -13.33
CA PRO A 49 9.75 9.00 -12.16
C PRO A 49 8.97 8.95 -10.84
N LEU A 50 7.72 9.42 -10.83
CA LEU A 50 6.87 9.38 -9.65
C LEU A 50 6.46 7.94 -9.32
N THR A 51 6.07 7.14 -10.31
CA THR A 51 5.78 5.71 -10.11
C THR A 51 7.01 4.94 -9.61
N PHE A 52 8.20 5.27 -10.12
CA PHE A 52 9.45 4.68 -9.64
C PHE A 52 9.71 5.03 -8.18
N LEU A 53 9.55 6.30 -7.80
CA LEU A 53 9.68 6.75 -6.41
C LEU A 53 8.72 6.01 -5.48
N VAL A 54 7.45 5.82 -5.88
CA VAL A 54 6.49 5.04 -5.08
C VAL A 54 6.97 3.59 -4.90
N GLY A 55 7.54 2.97 -5.94
CA GLY A 55 8.14 1.64 -5.82
C GLY A 55 9.26 1.58 -4.77
N ILE A 56 10.14 2.60 -4.74
CA ILE A 56 11.22 2.71 -3.76
C ILE A 56 10.68 2.92 -2.33
N VAL A 57 9.66 3.78 -2.16
CA VAL A 57 9.02 4.02 -0.86
C VAL A 57 8.36 2.75 -0.33
N ILE A 58 7.66 2.00 -1.17
CA ILE A 58 7.03 0.74 -0.75
C ILE A 58 8.10 -0.31 -0.40
N LEU A 59 9.22 -0.33 -1.12
CA LEU A 59 10.34 -1.22 -0.81
C LEU A 59 10.99 -0.86 0.54
N SER A 60 11.14 0.43 0.85
CA SER A 60 11.68 0.86 2.15
C SER A 60 10.73 0.49 3.30
N PHE A 61 9.42 0.49 3.08
CA PHE A 61 8.46 -0.03 4.06
C PHE A 61 8.71 -1.52 4.34
N ALA A 62 8.94 -2.34 3.30
CA ALA A 62 9.29 -3.76 3.47
C ALA A 62 10.56 -3.93 4.32
N PHE A 63 11.56 -3.07 4.12
CA PHE A 63 12.78 -3.07 4.93
C PHE A 63 12.52 -2.70 6.40
N VAL A 64 11.63 -1.73 6.68
CA VAL A 64 11.22 -1.42 8.06
C VAL A 64 10.52 -2.61 8.71
N ALA A 65 9.65 -3.32 7.99
CA ALA A 65 9.00 -4.53 8.51
C ALA A 65 10.02 -5.65 8.81
N TYR A 66 11.04 -5.82 7.97
CA TYR A 66 12.16 -6.73 8.23
C TYR A 66 12.93 -6.34 9.50
N LYS A 67 13.24 -5.05 9.66
CA LYS A 67 13.95 -4.53 10.84
C LYS A 67 13.16 -4.71 12.13
N LEU A 68 11.87 -4.40 12.12
CA LEU A 68 10.97 -4.66 13.26
C LEU A 68 10.92 -6.13 13.67
N TYR A 69 11.10 -7.05 12.72
CA TYR A 69 11.07 -8.48 12.99
C TYR A 69 12.40 -9.05 13.53
N TYR A 70 13.55 -8.57 13.03
CA TYR A 70 14.86 -9.13 13.39
C TYR A 70 15.69 -8.28 14.36
N ASP A 71 15.48 -6.97 14.38
CA ASP A 71 16.36 -5.98 15.02
C ASP A 71 15.51 -4.96 15.78
N TYR A 72 14.89 -5.49 16.82
CA TYR A 72 13.80 -4.88 17.54
C TYR A 72 14.24 -3.83 18.59
N SER A 73 15.49 -3.87 19.04
CA SER A 73 16.01 -2.99 20.10
C SER A 73 16.23 -1.53 19.67
N ASN A 74 15.64 -1.09 18.56
CA ASN A 74 15.84 0.24 18.00
C ASN A 74 14.51 0.98 17.86
N ASP A 75 14.30 1.94 18.76
CA ASP A 75 13.09 2.77 18.85
C ASP A 75 12.75 3.47 17.52
N LEU A 76 13.75 3.79 16.69
CA LEU A 76 13.54 4.41 15.38
C LEU A 76 12.59 3.57 14.51
N TYR A 77 12.81 2.26 14.44
CA TYR A 77 12.00 1.39 13.60
C TYR A 77 10.58 1.20 14.17
N SER A 78 10.41 1.24 15.49
CA SER A 78 9.11 1.26 16.14
C SER A 78 8.33 2.52 15.80
N TYR A 79 8.94 3.71 15.87
CA TYR A 79 8.31 4.96 15.44
C TYR A 79 7.96 4.95 13.95
N LEU A 80 8.87 4.48 13.09
CA LEU A 80 8.60 4.33 11.65
C LEU A 80 7.48 3.32 11.39
N GLY A 81 7.44 2.22 12.13
CA GLY A 81 6.39 1.20 12.04
C GLY A 81 5.01 1.78 12.34
N TRP A 82 4.87 2.50 13.45
CA TRP A 82 3.63 3.21 13.78
C TRP A 82 3.24 4.22 12.71
N PHE A 83 4.20 5.02 12.23
CA PHE A 83 3.95 5.98 11.16
C PHE A 83 3.44 5.31 9.87
N ILE A 84 4.11 4.24 9.42
CA ILE A 84 3.70 3.48 8.22
C ILE A 84 2.31 2.85 8.43
N GLY A 85 2.05 2.30 9.62
CA GLY A 85 0.75 1.76 9.98
C GLY A 85 -0.37 2.80 9.85
N ILE A 86 -0.14 4.02 10.33
CA ILE A 86 -1.08 5.15 10.20
C ILE A 86 -1.29 5.51 8.72
N VAL A 87 -0.23 5.58 7.90
CA VAL A 87 -0.34 5.87 6.47
C VAL A 87 -1.24 4.84 5.77
N PHE A 88 -1.05 3.55 6.03
CA PHE A 88 -1.91 2.50 5.46
C PHE A 88 -3.34 2.55 6.01
N LEU A 89 -3.52 2.89 7.28
CA LEU A 89 -4.84 3.07 7.88
C LEU A 89 -5.59 4.20 7.18
N LEU A 90 -4.96 5.38 7.07
CA LEU A 90 -5.52 6.53 6.34
C LEU A 90 -5.85 6.16 4.90
N ARG A 91 -5.00 5.37 4.21
CA ARG A 91 -5.27 4.90 2.86
C ARG A 91 -6.46 3.94 2.77
N SER A 92 -6.68 3.12 3.80
CA SER A 92 -7.85 2.22 3.88
C SER A 92 -9.16 2.99 4.11
N ILE A 93 -9.11 4.08 4.89
CA ILE A 93 -10.24 5.01 5.05
C ILE A 93 -10.49 5.76 3.73
N GLY A 94 -9.41 6.24 3.11
CA GLY A 94 -9.39 6.99 1.86
C GLY A 94 -9.88 8.43 2.02
N GLU A 95 -10.33 9.03 0.92
CA GLU A 95 -10.78 10.44 0.89
C GLU A 95 -12.30 10.60 0.75
N PHE A 96 -13.06 9.51 0.92
CA PHE A 96 -14.53 9.48 0.89
C PHE A 96 -15.17 9.78 -0.48
N ASN A 97 -14.39 9.89 -1.57
CA ASN A 97 -14.95 10.02 -2.93
C ASN A 97 -14.70 8.76 -3.77
N THR A 98 -13.46 8.50 -4.17
CA THR A 98 -13.04 7.46 -5.13
C THR A 98 -12.20 6.36 -4.50
N VAL A 99 -11.57 6.63 -3.37
CA VAL A 99 -10.60 5.75 -2.70
C VAL A 99 -11.06 5.39 -1.29
N GLY A 100 -10.80 4.15 -0.86
CA GLY A 100 -11.00 3.69 0.52
C GLY A 100 -12.33 2.98 0.75
N PHE A 101 -12.54 2.45 1.96
CA PHE A 101 -13.78 1.75 2.34
C PHE A 101 -15.02 2.64 2.23
N PHE A 102 -14.86 3.92 2.54
CA PHE A 102 -15.96 4.89 2.59
C PHE A 102 -16.15 5.69 1.30
N LYS A 103 -15.60 5.22 0.17
CA LYS A 103 -15.76 5.87 -1.13
C LYS A 103 -17.22 5.94 -1.59
N ARG A 104 -17.59 7.06 -2.22
CA ARG A 104 -18.90 7.31 -2.84
C ARG A 104 -19.02 6.68 -4.22
N ILE A 105 -17.99 6.82 -5.06
CA ILE A 105 -17.95 6.27 -6.42
C ILE A 105 -17.57 4.79 -6.34
N LYS A 106 -18.53 3.91 -6.63
CA LYS A 106 -18.37 2.44 -6.53
C LYS A 106 -18.46 1.72 -7.87
N ASN A 107 -18.96 2.39 -8.91
CA ASN A 107 -19.28 1.78 -10.21
C ASN A 107 -18.11 1.81 -11.22
N THR A 108 -16.87 1.76 -10.75
CA THR A 108 -15.68 1.71 -11.61
C THR A 108 -14.85 0.47 -11.33
N SER A 109 -14.04 0.04 -12.31
CA SER A 109 -13.13 -1.10 -12.13
C SER A 109 -12.19 -0.88 -10.95
N PHE A 110 -11.59 0.31 -10.84
CA PHE A 110 -10.77 0.67 -9.69
C PHE A 110 -11.53 0.54 -8.37
N ALA A 111 -12.74 1.11 -8.27
CA ALA A 111 -13.49 1.08 -7.01
C ALA A 111 -13.87 -0.35 -6.58
N LYS A 112 -14.19 -1.24 -7.52
CA LYS A 112 -14.45 -2.66 -7.23
C LYS A 112 -13.21 -3.34 -6.66
N TYR A 113 -12.05 -3.17 -7.30
CA TYR A 113 -10.78 -3.72 -6.83
C TYR A 113 -10.31 -3.10 -5.52
N ASP A 114 -10.55 -1.80 -5.32
CA ASP A 114 -10.21 -1.10 -4.09
C ASP A 114 -11.04 -1.59 -2.91
N THR A 115 -12.31 -1.96 -3.11
CA THR A 115 -13.14 -2.59 -2.06
C THR A 115 -12.73 -4.04 -1.78
N LEU A 116 -12.48 -4.84 -2.81
CA LEU A 116 -12.23 -6.27 -2.66
C LEU A 116 -10.80 -6.61 -2.23
N PHE A 117 -9.82 -5.81 -2.67
CA PHE A 117 -8.40 -6.13 -2.50
C PHE A 117 -7.63 -4.99 -1.85
N TYR A 118 -7.64 -3.78 -2.41
CA TYR A 118 -6.68 -2.75 -1.99
C TYR A 118 -6.94 -2.20 -0.59
N SER A 119 -8.18 -1.81 -0.27
CA SER A 119 -8.52 -1.29 1.06
C SER A 119 -8.39 -2.37 2.15
N PRO A 120 -8.87 -3.62 1.95
CA PRO A 120 -8.59 -4.73 2.87
C PRO A 120 -7.10 -4.97 3.08
N LEU A 121 -6.30 -4.93 2.01
CA LEU A 121 -4.86 -5.11 2.09
C LEU A 121 -4.18 -3.98 2.87
N CYS A 122 -4.59 -2.72 2.64
CA CYS A 122 -4.08 -1.59 3.40
C CYS A 122 -4.46 -1.69 4.88
N LEU A 123 -5.69 -2.10 5.21
CA LEU A 123 -6.09 -2.32 6.60
C LEU A 123 -5.29 -3.45 7.26
N TYR A 124 -5.07 -4.55 6.53
CA TYR A 124 -4.20 -5.63 7.00
C TYR A 124 -2.78 -5.12 7.28
N LEU A 125 -2.17 -4.37 6.35
CA LEU A 125 -0.84 -3.81 6.54
C LEU A 125 -0.79 -2.84 7.72
N ALA A 126 -1.82 -2.00 7.91
CA ALA A 126 -1.91 -1.09 9.05
C ALA A 126 -1.87 -1.86 10.38
N LEU A 127 -2.69 -2.90 10.51
CA LEU A 127 -2.72 -3.75 11.72
C LEU A 127 -1.43 -4.56 11.89
N ALA A 128 -0.83 -5.04 10.80
CA ALA A 128 0.43 -5.76 10.84
C ALA A 128 1.58 -4.87 11.34
N TYR A 129 1.68 -3.64 10.85
CA TYR A 129 2.66 -2.67 11.33
C TYR A 129 2.41 -2.26 12.79
N ALA A 130 1.15 -2.01 13.17
CA ALA A 130 0.80 -1.74 14.56
C ALA A 130 1.25 -2.90 15.47
N PHE A 131 0.95 -4.14 15.09
CA PHE A 131 1.39 -5.32 15.84
C PHE A 131 2.93 -5.43 15.90
N LEU A 132 3.62 -5.33 14.77
CA LEU A 132 5.09 -5.44 14.75
C LEU A 132 5.77 -4.33 15.56
N ALA A 133 5.25 -3.10 15.51
CA ALA A 133 5.80 -1.95 16.23
C ALA A 133 5.39 -1.89 17.70
N SER A 134 4.27 -2.52 18.10
CA SER A 134 3.77 -2.51 19.48
C SER A 134 4.42 -3.55 20.37
N ASN A 135 5.15 -4.51 19.79
CA ASN A 135 5.62 -5.64 20.60
C ASN A 135 6.70 -5.23 21.62
N ILE A 136 7.23 -3.99 21.61
CA ILE A 136 8.31 -3.35 22.45
C ILE A 136 8.60 -4.04 23.79
#